data_AF-A0A2M7JQU4-F1
#
_entry.id   AF-A0A2M7JQU4-F1
#
_cell.length_a   1.000
_cell.length_b   1.000
_cell.length_c   1.000
_cell.angle_alpha   90.00
_cell.angle_beta   90.00
_cell.angle_gamma   90.00
#
_symmetry.space_group_name_H-M   'P 1'
#
loop_
_entity.id
_entity.type
_entity.pdbx_description
1 polymer ?
#
loop_
_entity_poly.entity_id
_entity_poly.type
_entity_poly.pdbx_seq_one_letter_code
_entity_poly.pdbx_strand_id
1 'polypeptide(L)'
;VQGGVHRDLREKSVQTLVEMGFQGYAMGGLSVGEPKSMMLNVLEWTTPFLPENSPRYLMGVGTPEDIIDAVMRGVDFFDCVLPTRNARNGILFTSSGKISIKQAQYVEDRRPVDETCACYTCRHYSRAYLRHLYLSKEILSSRLNTIHNLYYYMTLLGKIREAIQEGRLLDFYKSHNSHHGLETEFSNHFQSN
;
A
#
# COMPACT_ATOMS: atom_id res chain seq x y z
N VAL A 1 14.21 -11.97 7.25
CA VAL A 1 14.85 -11.07 8.23
C VAL A 1 13.92 -10.83 9.40
N GLN A 2 14.37 -11.12 10.61
CA GLN A 2 13.68 -10.89 11.89
C GLN A 2 14.57 -10.01 12.80
N GLY A 3 14.10 -9.68 14.01
CA GLY A 3 14.84 -8.84 14.97
C GLY A 3 14.01 -7.73 15.64
N GLY A 4 12.69 -7.71 15.44
CA GLY A 4 11.82 -6.67 16.00
C GLY A 4 12.21 -5.27 15.51
N VAL A 5 12.23 -4.30 16.43
CA VAL A 5 12.67 -2.92 16.18
C VAL A 5 14.14 -2.68 16.58
N HIS A 6 14.90 -3.75 16.80
CA HIS A 6 16.30 -3.68 17.25
C HIS A 6 17.25 -3.83 16.06
N ARG A 7 18.03 -2.78 15.80
CA ARG A 7 18.93 -2.69 14.63
C ARG A 7 19.98 -3.78 14.61
N ASP A 8 20.66 -4.02 15.74
CA ASP A 8 21.69 -5.03 15.90
C ASP A 8 21.19 -6.45 15.58
N LEU A 9 19.98 -6.78 16.05
CA LEU A 9 19.34 -8.07 15.76
C LEU A 9 18.95 -8.20 14.28
N ARG A 10 18.50 -7.11 13.66
CA ARG A 10 18.18 -7.07 12.22
C ARG A 10 19.43 -7.29 11.38
N GLU A 11 20.52 -6.58 11.67
CA GLU A 11 21.80 -6.73 10.96
C GLU A 11 22.34 -8.16 11.06
N LYS A 12 22.36 -8.74 12.27
CA LYS A 12 22.75 -10.13 12.48
C LYS A 12 21.86 -11.11 11.70
N SER A 13 20.55 -10.87 11.67
CA SER A 13 19.62 -11.69 10.89
C SER A 13 19.87 -11.58 9.39
N VAL A 14 20.18 -10.38 8.86
CA VAL A 14 20.50 -10.20 7.44
C VAL A 14 21.76 -10.96 7.08
N GLN A 15 22.86 -10.76 7.83
CA GLN A 15 24.15 -11.41 7.56
C GLN A 15 23.98 -12.94 7.45
N THR A 16 23.33 -13.54 8.45
CA THR A 16 23.10 -15.00 8.49
C THR A 16 22.27 -15.48 7.28
N LEU A 17 21.22 -14.73 6.90
CA LEU A 17 20.36 -15.13 5.78
C LEU A 17 21.07 -14.97 4.43
N VAL A 18 21.88 -13.93 4.27
CA VAL A 18 22.63 -13.66 3.04
C VAL A 18 23.71 -14.72 2.83
N GLU A 19 24.42 -15.12 3.89
CA GLU A 19 25.39 -16.22 3.87
C GLU A 19 24.76 -17.55 3.42
N MET A 20 23.49 -17.78 3.76
CA MET A 20 22.74 -18.97 3.33
C MET A 20 22.34 -18.94 1.84
N GLY A 21 22.29 -17.78 1.20
CA GLY A 21 22.09 -17.66 -0.25
C GLY A 21 20.66 -17.95 -0.74
N PHE A 22 19.65 -17.28 -0.18
CA PHE A 22 18.26 -17.41 -0.67
C PHE A 22 18.01 -16.62 -1.97
N GLN A 23 16.97 -17.01 -2.72
CA GLN A 23 16.55 -16.33 -3.95
C GLN A 23 15.87 -14.97 -3.72
N GLY A 24 15.40 -14.71 -2.49
CA GLY A 24 14.72 -13.48 -2.10
C GLY A 24 14.60 -13.39 -0.58
N TYR A 25 14.42 -12.19 -0.07
CA TYR A 25 14.52 -11.89 1.37
C TYR A 25 13.25 -11.21 1.87
N ALA A 26 12.48 -11.95 2.67
CA ALA A 26 11.30 -11.42 3.32
C ALA A 26 11.67 -10.69 4.63
N MET A 27 11.08 -9.54 4.87
CA MET A 27 11.15 -8.78 6.13
C MET A 27 9.86 -9.03 6.90
N GLY A 28 9.99 -9.78 7.99
CA GLY A 28 8.90 -10.14 8.87
C GLY A 28 9.00 -9.47 10.24
N GLY A 29 7.98 -9.66 11.07
CA GLY A 29 7.91 -9.08 12.41
C GLY A 29 7.80 -7.55 12.39
N LEU A 30 7.11 -7.02 11.38
CA LEU A 30 6.77 -5.62 11.18
C LEU A 30 5.25 -5.51 10.98
N SER A 31 4.68 -4.34 11.27
CA SER A 31 3.23 -4.08 11.29
C SER A 31 2.46 -4.90 12.33
N VAL A 32 3.08 -5.14 13.48
CA VAL A 32 2.49 -5.92 14.59
C VAL A 32 1.97 -5.05 15.73
N GLY A 33 1.99 -3.72 15.54
CA GLY A 33 1.45 -2.73 16.48
C GLY A 33 2.42 -1.59 16.82
N GLU A 34 3.63 -1.62 16.25
CA GLU A 34 4.61 -0.56 16.40
C GLU A 34 4.18 0.72 15.64
N PRO A 35 4.64 1.91 16.08
CA PRO A 35 4.48 3.14 15.32
C PRO A 35 5.10 3.05 13.93
N LYS A 36 4.45 3.70 12.95
CA LYS A 36 4.90 3.72 11.55
C LYS A 36 6.37 4.14 11.41
N SER A 37 6.82 5.16 12.14
CA SER A 37 8.21 5.62 12.11
C SER A 37 9.21 4.52 12.47
N MET A 38 8.89 3.62 13.41
CA MET A 38 9.77 2.50 13.75
C MET A 38 9.85 1.48 12.61
N MET A 39 8.70 1.16 11.99
CA MET A 39 8.68 0.28 10.81
C MET A 39 9.58 0.87 9.71
N LEU A 40 9.45 2.17 9.43
CA LEU A 40 10.25 2.86 8.43
C LEU A 40 11.75 2.85 8.75
N ASN A 41 12.12 3.09 10.02
CA ASN A 41 13.50 3.00 10.48
C ASN A 41 14.07 1.59 10.27
N VAL A 42 13.31 0.54 10.60
CA VAL A 42 13.76 -0.84 10.39
C VAL A 42 14.00 -1.12 8.90
N LEU A 43 13.11 -0.66 8.01
CA LEU A 43 13.31 -0.82 6.56
C LEU A 43 14.59 -0.11 6.11
N GLU A 44 14.82 1.12 6.57
CA GLU A 44 16.01 1.91 6.23
C GLU A 44 17.31 1.29 6.74
N TRP A 45 17.30 0.67 7.92
CA TRP A 45 18.47 -0.04 8.43
C TRP A 45 18.69 -1.38 7.72
N THR A 46 17.62 -2.08 7.33
CA THR A 46 17.70 -3.48 6.89
C THR A 46 17.98 -3.60 5.39
N THR A 47 17.31 -2.79 4.58
CA THR A 47 17.29 -2.92 3.12
C THR A 47 18.66 -2.72 2.45
N PRO A 48 19.57 -1.85 2.93
CA PRO A 48 20.91 -1.69 2.33
C PRO A 48 21.81 -2.91 2.51
N PHE A 49 21.55 -3.75 3.51
CA PHE A 49 22.32 -4.98 3.75
C PHE A 49 21.82 -6.18 2.94
N LEU A 50 20.69 -6.03 2.24
CA LEU A 50 20.12 -7.09 1.41
C LEU A 50 20.69 -7.04 -0.03
N PRO A 51 21.01 -8.19 -0.64
CA PRO A 51 21.57 -8.25 -1.99
C PRO A 51 20.70 -7.51 -3.01
N GLU A 52 21.32 -6.68 -3.85
CA GLU A 52 20.61 -5.86 -4.84
C GLU A 52 19.86 -6.68 -5.89
N ASN A 53 20.40 -7.83 -6.26
CA ASN A 53 19.83 -8.72 -7.28
C ASN A 53 18.81 -9.71 -6.70
N SER A 54 18.31 -9.48 -5.50
CA SER A 54 17.33 -10.36 -4.84
C SER A 54 16.08 -9.59 -4.42
N PRO A 55 14.87 -10.09 -4.69
CA PRO A 55 13.63 -9.45 -4.27
C PRO A 55 13.56 -9.24 -2.76
N ARG A 56 13.15 -8.04 -2.35
CA ARG A 56 12.88 -7.67 -0.95
C ARG A 56 11.37 -7.65 -0.72
N TYR A 57 10.89 -8.53 0.15
CA TYR A 57 9.46 -8.71 0.40
C TYR A 57 9.06 -8.21 1.78
N LEU A 58 8.19 -7.21 1.86
CA LEU A 58 7.63 -6.73 3.12
C LEU A 58 6.30 -7.44 3.43
N MET A 59 6.29 -8.24 4.48
CA MET A 59 5.16 -9.11 4.81
C MET A 59 4.07 -8.38 5.58
N GLY A 60 2.81 -8.50 5.16
CA GLY A 60 1.62 -8.09 5.92
C GLY A 60 1.35 -6.58 6.00
N VAL A 61 2.18 -5.74 5.37
CA VAL A 61 2.01 -4.28 5.30
C VAL A 61 1.24 -3.93 4.03
N GLY A 62 0.33 -2.95 4.11
CA GLY A 62 -0.30 -2.52 2.86
C GLY A 62 -1.40 -1.50 2.94
N THR A 63 -1.23 -0.40 3.67
CA THR A 63 -1.94 0.83 3.24
C THR A 63 -1.27 1.37 1.95
N PRO A 64 -1.98 2.11 1.09
CA PRO A 64 -1.38 2.73 -0.09
C PRO A 64 -0.13 3.55 0.23
N GLU A 65 -0.18 4.26 1.37
CA GLU A 65 0.88 5.14 1.82
C GLU A 65 2.10 4.33 2.31
N ASP A 66 1.88 3.25 3.07
CA ASP A 66 2.97 2.38 3.52
C ASP A 66 3.69 1.66 2.37
N ILE A 67 2.96 1.28 1.31
CA ILE A 67 3.55 0.69 0.11
C ILE A 67 4.53 1.68 -0.52
N ILE A 68 4.12 2.93 -0.71
CA ILE A 68 4.96 3.98 -1.29
C ILE A 68 6.20 4.23 -0.41
N ASP A 69 6.02 4.37 0.91
CA ASP A 69 7.12 4.58 1.85
C ASP A 69 8.15 3.43 1.84
N ALA A 70 7.68 2.20 1.69
CA ALA A 70 8.51 1.02 1.65
C ALA A 70 9.24 0.87 0.31
N VAL A 71 8.59 1.20 -0.82
CA VAL A 71 9.25 1.24 -2.14
C VAL A 71 10.38 2.27 -2.15
N MET A 72 10.18 3.44 -1.54
CA MET A 72 11.25 4.44 -1.36
C MET A 72 12.46 3.91 -0.58
N ARG A 73 12.27 2.84 0.20
CA ARG A 73 13.31 2.13 0.96
C ARG A 73 13.70 0.80 0.32
N GLY A 74 13.45 0.63 -0.98
CA GLY A 74 13.94 -0.52 -1.74
C GLY A 74 13.15 -1.81 -1.57
N VAL A 75 11.91 -1.76 -1.08
CA VAL A 75 11.01 -2.93 -1.03
C VAL A 75 10.36 -3.17 -2.39
N ASP A 76 10.31 -4.44 -2.81
CA ASP A 76 9.83 -4.86 -4.12
C ASP A 76 8.46 -5.58 -4.08
N PHE A 77 8.19 -6.34 -3.01
CA PHE A 77 7.00 -7.18 -2.88
C PHE A 77 6.21 -6.87 -1.61
N PHE A 78 4.89 -7.05 -1.71
CA PHE A 78 3.92 -6.75 -0.65
C PHE A 78 2.78 -7.77 -0.65
N ASP A 79 2.23 -8.04 0.52
CA ASP A 79 0.94 -8.70 0.69
C ASP A 79 0.16 -8.01 1.80
N CYS A 80 -1.15 -7.87 1.62
CA CYS A 80 -2.01 -7.36 2.67
C CYS A 80 -3.46 -7.76 2.48
N VAL A 81 -4.13 -8.09 3.58
CA VAL A 81 -5.57 -8.35 3.59
C VAL A 81 -6.40 -7.06 3.48
N LEU A 82 -5.78 -5.90 3.74
CA LEU A 82 -6.44 -4.60 3.85
C LEU A 82 -7.40 -4.29 2.68
N PRO A 83 -7.02 -4.38 1.38
CA PRO A 83 -7.93 -4.06 0.29
C PRO A 83 -9.21 -4.88 0.31
N THR A 84 -9.11 -6.20 0.55
CA THR A 84 -10.28 -7.08 0.53
C THR A 84 -11.09 -6.97 1.82
N ARG A 85 -10.43 -6.88 2.99
CA ARG A 85 -11.10 -6.75 4.29
C ARG A 85 -11.87 -5.45 4.38
N ASN A 86 -11.27 -4.34 3.95
CA ASN A 86 -11.93 -3.03 3.94
C ASN A 86 -13.10 -3.00 2.97
N ALA A 87 -12.95 -3.57 1.76
CA ALA A 87 -14.02 -3.65 0.79
C ALA A 87 -15.29 -4.32 1.34
N ARG A 88 -15.12 -5.47 2.00
CA ARG A 88 -16.23 -6.22 2.63
C ARG A 88 -16.86 -5.46 3.79
N ASN A 89 -16.10 -4.59 4.46
CA ASN A 89 -16.58 -3.70 5.53
C ASN A 89 -17.04 -2.32 5.01
N GLY A 90 -17.16 -2.15 3.69
CA GLY A 90 -17.69 -0.94 3.05
C GLY A 90 -16.72 0.23 2.96
N ILE A 91 -15.42 0.01 3.18
CA ILE A 91 -14.37 1.03 2.99
C ILE A 91 -13.73 0.83 1.62
N LEU A 92 -13.75 1.87 0.80
CA LEU A 92 -13.26 1.87 -0.57
C LEU A 92 -12.14 2.90 -0.74
N PHE A 93 -11.09 2.53 -1.46
CA PHE A 93 -9.98 3.44 -1.78
C PHE A 93 -10.28 4.17 -3.10
N THR A 94 -10.05 5.47 -3.14
CA THR A 94 -10.27 6.32 -4.34
C THR A 94 -9.11 7.28 -4.53
N SER A 95 -9.01 7.86 -5.71
CA SER A 95 -8.05 8.92 -6.05
C SER A 95 -8.15 10.14 -5.12
N SER A 96 -9.32 10.39 -4.53
CA SER A 96 -9.55 11.46 -3.54
C SER A 96 -9.47 10.97 -2.08
N GLY A 97 -8.96 9.76 -1.84
CA GLY A 97 -8.82 9.18 -0.52
C GLY A 97 -9.85 8.08 -0.21
N LYS A 98 -9.91 7.69 1.06
CA LYS A 98 -10.76 6.58 1.53
C LYS A 98 -12.20 7.06 1.72
N ILE A 99 -13.17 6.32 1.19
CA ILE A 99 -14.59 6.56 1.44
C ILE A 99 -15.22 5.38 2.17
N SER A 100 -16.36 5.64 2.80
CA SER A 100 -17.17 4.63 3.49
C SER A 100 -18.56 4.56 2.83
N ILE A 101 -18.79 3.54 2.00
CA ILE A 101 -19.96 3.46 1.11
C ILE A 101 -21.30 3.45 1.86
N LYS A 102 -21.28 3.10 3.15
CA LYS A 102 -22.44 3.12 4.07
C LYS A 102 -22.91 4.52 4.46
N GLN A 103 -22.11 5.57 4.26
CA GLN A 103 -22.46 6.93 4.66
C GLN A 103 -23.72 7.44 3.95
N ALA A 104 -24.51 8.26 4.65
CA ALA A 104 -25.79 8.76 4.15
C ALA A 104 -25.67 9.65 2.91
N GLN A 105 -24.53 10.34 2.74
CA GLN A 105 -24.28 11.19 1.57
C GLN A 105 -24.35 10.43 0.23
N TYR A 106 -24.19 9.10 0.24
CA TYR A 106 -24.21 8.29 -0.97
C TYR A 106 -25.59 7.72 -1.30
N VAL A 107 -26.68 8.05 -0.57
CA VAL A 107 -28.02 7.46 -0.80
C VAL A 107 -28.52 7.67 -2.24
N GLU A 108 -28.30 8.85 -2.81
CA GLU A 108 -28.72 9.19 -4.18
C GLU A 108 -27.54 9.51 -5.11
N ASP A 109 -26.31 9.24 -4.66
CA ASP A 109 -25.11 9.53 -5.46
C ASP A 109 -24.99 8.55 -6.64
N ARG A 110 -25.33 9.05 -7.84
CA ARG A 110 -25.30 8.28 -9.09
C ARG A 110 -23.89 8.13 -9.67
N ARG A 111 -22.87 8.80 -9.12
CA ARG A 111 -21.48 8.69 -9.57
C ARG A 111 -20.89 7.33 -9.23
N PRO A 112 -19.84 6.88 -9.96
CA PRO A 112 -19.10 5.68 -9.58
C PRO A 112 -18.33 5.88 -8.27
N VAL A 113 -17.73 4.80 -7.75
CA VAL A 113 -16.88 4.88 -6.55
C VAL A 113 -15.75 5.89 -6.74
N ASP A 114 -15.11 5.87 -7.90
CA ASP A 114 -14.04 6.78 -8.32
C ASP A 114 -14.19 7.06 -9.82
N GLU A 115 -14.26 8.34 -10.20
CA GLU A 115 -14.48 8.78 -11.58
C GLU A 115 -13.29 8.50 -12.50
N THR A 116 -12.09 8.33 -11.92
CA THR A 116 -10.87 8.01 -12.66
C THR A 116 -10.60 6.50 -12.75
N CYS A 117 -11.44 5.68 -12.12
CA CYS A 117 -11.25 4.24 -12.04
C CYS A 117 -11.94 3.50 -13.19
N ALA A 118 -11.17 2.69 -13.90
CA ALA A 118 -11.64 1.90 -15.03
C ALA A 118 -12.10 0.47 -14.65
N CYS A 119 -12.21 0.14 -13.37
CA CYS A 119 -12.62 -1.21 -12.93
C CYS A 119 -14.07 -1.52 -13.31
N TYR A 120 -14.43 -2.81 -13.34
CA TYR A 120 -15.79 -3.27 -13.61
C TYR A 120 -16.83 -2.57 -12.71
N THR A 121 -16.55 -2.47 -11.41
CA THR A 121 -17.47 -1.83 -10.47
C THR A 121 -17.76 -0.37 -10.81
N CYS A 122 -16.73 0.43 -11.10
CA CYS A 122 -16.89 1.85 -11.44
C CYS A 122 -17.53 2.07 -12.81
N ARG A 123 -17.36 1.15 -13.76
CA ARG A 123 -17.99 1.27 -15.09
C ARG A 123 -19.50 0.96 -15.10
N HIS A 124 -19.98 0.19 -14.12
CA HIS A 124 -21.33 -0.39 -14.18
C HIS A 124 -22.24 -0.02 -13.00
N TYR A 125 -21.70 0.45 -11.88
CA TYR A 125 -22.49 0.68 -10.67
C TYR A 125 -22.21 2.04 -10.03
N SER A 126 -23.27 2.65 -9.51
CA SER A 126 -23.21 3.89 -8.74
C SER A 126 -22.91 3.65 -7.27
N ARG A 127 -22.42 4.69 -6.58
CA ARG A 127 -22.26 4.67 -5.12
C ARG A 127 -23.59 4.41 -4.40
N ALA A 128 -24.69 4.98 -4.88
CA ALA A 128 -26.04 4.72 -4.38
C ALA A 128 -26.41 3.24 -4.41
N TYR A 129 -26.17 2.57 -5.54
CA TYR A 129 -26.49 1.16 -5.66
C TYR A 129 -25.58 0.28 -4.78
N LEU A 130 -24.29 0.56 -4.75
CA LEU A 130 -23.34 -0.16 -3.89
C LEU A 130 -23.66 0.01 -2.40
N ARG A 131 -24.09 1.21 -2.00
CA ARG A 131 -24.58 1.50 -0.65
C ARG A 131 -25.84 0.69 -0.33
N HIS A 132 -26.81 0.69 -1.24
CA HIS A 132 -28.02 -0.10 -1.07
C HIS A 132 -27.69 -1.58 -0.85
N LEU A 133 -26.87 -2.18 -1.73
CA LEU A 133 -26.43 -3.57 -1.57
C LEU A 133 -25.72 -3.81 -0.22
N TYR A 134 -24.86 -2.88 0.21
CA TYR A 134 -24.16 -2.99 1.48
C TYR A 134 -25.13 -3.00 2.68
N LEU A 135 -26.07 -2.06 2.73
CA LEU A 135 -27.06 -2.00 3.82
C LEU A 135 -28.03 -3.18 3.82
N SER A 136 -28.40 -3.66 2.63
CA SER A 136 -29.21 -4.86 2.45
C SER A 136 -28.44 -6.14 2.78
N LYS A 137 -27.14 -6.06 3.13
CA LYS A 137 -26.25 -7.18 3.44
C LYS A 137 -26.12 -8.18 2.29
N GLU A 138 -26.23 -7.69 1.05
CA GLU A 138 -26.10 -8.50 -0.15
C GLU A 138 -24.63 -8.86 -0.41
N ILE A 139 -24.35 -10.15 -0.67
CA ILE A 139 -22.99 -10.64 -0.96
C ILE A 139 -22.37 -9.95 -2.18
N LEU A 140 -23.21 -9.47 -3.11
CA LEU A 140 -22.77 -8.73 -4.28
C LEU A 140 -22.01 -7.45 -3.90
N SER A 141 -22.37 -6.77 -2.81
CA SER A 141 -21.63 -5.59 -2.33
C SER A 141 -20.17 -5.96 -2.03
N SER A 142 -19.96 -7.05 -1.29
CA SER A 142 -18.61 -7.55 -0.96
C SER A 142 -17.79 -7.87 -2.20
N ARG A 143 -18.41 -8.48 -3.22
CA ARG A 143 -17.73 -8.81 -4.50
C ARG A 143 -17.33 -7.56 -5.26
N LEU A 144 -18.27 -6.65 -5.52
CA LEU A 144 -18.05 -5.43 -6.31
C LEU A 144 -17.05 -4.49 -5.62
N ASN A 145 -17.18 -4.31 -4.30
CA ASN A 145 -16.25 -3.51 -3.52
C ASN A 145 -14.84 -4.09 -3.55
N THR A 146 -14.71 -5.42 -3.50
CA THR A 146 -13.40 -6.10 -3.53
C THR A 146 -12.74 -5.96 -4.89
N ILE A 147 -13.48 -6.11 -5.98
CA ILE A 147 -12.99 -5.87 -7.35
C ILE A 147 -12.43 -4.44 -7.44
N HIS A 148 -13.17 -3.45 -6.93
CA HIS A 148 -12.72 -2.06 -6.95
C HIS A 148 -11.43 -1.85 -6.15
N ASN A 149 -11.37 -2.30 -4.90
CA ASN A 149 -10.19 -2.09 -4.06
C ASN A 149 -8.95 -2.82 -4.61
N LEU A 150 -9.09 -4.05 -5.11
CA LEU A 150 -7.97 -4.76 -5.74
C LEU A 150 -7.48 -4.03 -6.99
N TYR A 151 -8.41 -3.57 -7.83
CA TYR A 151 -8.06 -2.79 -9.02
C TYR A 151 -7.31 -1.50 -8.66
N TYR A 152 -7.75 -0.79 -7.61
CA TYR A 152 -7.06 0.39 -7.09
C TYR A 152 -5.60 0.07 -6.72
N TYR A 153 -5.36 -1.00 -5.96
CA TYR A 153 -3.99 -1.40 -5.56
C TYR A 153 -3.12 -1.79 -6.75
N MET A 154 -3.67 -2.56 -7.70
CA MET A 154 -2.92 -2.94 -8.90
C MET A 154 -2.58 -1.72 -9.77
N THR A 155 -3.49 -0.74 -9.85
CA THR A 155 -3.26 0.53 -10.54
C THR A 155 -2.19 1.36 -9.84
N LEU A 156 -2.24 1.45 -8.51
CA LEU A 156 -1.23 2.15 -7.71
C LEU A 156 0.17 1.57 -7.93
N LEU A 157 0.31 0.25 -7.80
CA LEU A 157 1.57 -0.45 -8.05
C LEU A 157 2.04 -0.28 -9.51
N GLY A 158 1.11 -0.22 -10.47
CA GLY A 158 1.42 0.13 -11.86
C GLY A 158 2.05 1.52 -12.01
N LYS A 159 1.42 2.54 -11.41
CA LYS A 159 1.93 3.92 -11.42
C LYS A 159 3.29 4.05 -10.72
N ILE A 160 3.50 3.31 -9.64
CA ILE A 160 4.80 3.27 -8.95
C ILE A 160 5.87 2.70 -9.88
N ARG A 161 5.60 1.57 -10.56
CA ARG A 161 6.55 0.98 -11.52
C ARG A 161 6.89 1.93 -12.66
N GLU A 162 5.89 2.60 -13.22
CA GLU A 162 6.08 3.62 -14.25
C GLU A 162 6.96 4.78 -13.74
N ALA A 163 6.68 5.30 -12.54
CA ALA A 163 7.48 6.37 -11.95
C ALA A 163 8.94 5.97 -11.68
N ILE A 164 9.20 4.70 -11.33
CA ILE A 164 10.56 4.15 -11.21
C ILE A 164 11.26 4.12 -12.56
N GLN A 165 10.60 3.59 -13.60
CA GLN A 165 11.16 3.48 -14.96
C GLN A 165 11.47 4.85 -15.57
N GLU A 166 10.67 5.86 -15.24
CA GLU A 166 10.82 7.23 -15.72
C GLU A 166 11.73 8.09 -14.81
N GLY A 167 12.33 7.51 -13.76
CA GLY A 167 13.24 8.23 -12.87
C GLY A 167 12.59 9.34 -12.02
N ARG A 168 11.26 9.28 -11.84
CA ARG A 168 10.45 10.31 -11.14
C ARG A 168 9.73 9.80 -9.89
N LEU A 169 10.26 8.75 -9.28
CA LEU A 169 9.68 8.14 -8.07
C LEU A 169 9.56 9.16 -6.92
N LEU A 170 10.56 10.02 -6.72
CA LEU A 170 10.54 11.04 -5.66
C LEU A 170 9.42 12.08 -5.87
N ASP A 171 9.18 12.49 -7.11
CA ASP A 171 8.10 13.42 -7.44
C ASP A 171 6.73 12.75 -7.27
N PHE A 172 6.63 11.48 -7.67
CA PHE A 172 5.44 10.66 -7.41
C PHE A 172 5.15 10.59 -5.90
N TYR A 173 6.16 10.28 -5.09
CA TYR A 173 6.07 10.25 -3.62
C TYR A 173 5.54 11.57 -3.04
N LYS A 174 6.16 12.71 -3.40
CA LYS A 174 5.75 14.03 -2.93
C LYS A 174 4.31 14.36 -3.32
N SER A 175 3.97 14.14 -4.60
CA SER A 175 2.62 14.43 -5.10
C SER A 175 1.55 13.63 -4.36
N HIS A 176 1.79 12.34 -4.10
CA HIS A 176 0.84 11.48 -3.42
C HIS A 176 0.60 11.92 -1.96
N ASN A 177 1.67 12.24 -1.23
CA ASN A 177 1.56 12.67 0.16
C ASN A 177 0.86 14.04 0.29
N SER A 178 1.14 14.97 -0.62
CA SER A 178 0.43 16.26 -0.66
C SER A 178 -1.08 16.10 -0.94
N HIS A 179 -1.47 15.20 -1.84
CA HIS A 179 -2.88 14.94 -2.16
C HIS A 179 -3.65 14.27 -1.00
N HIS A 180 -2.95 13.54 -0.13
CA HIS A 180 -3.55 12.84 1.02
C HIS A 180 -3.32 13.55 2.37
N GLY A 181 -2.75 14.75 2.36
CA GLY A 181 -2.58 15.57 3.56
C GLY A 181 -1.55 15.01 4.57
N LEU A 182 -0.53 14.30 4.08
CA LEU A 182 0.55 13.75 4.90
C LEU A 182 1.82 14.60 4.77
N GLU A 183 2.49 14.87 5.89
CA GLU A 183 3.75 15.61 5.92
C GLU A 183 4.88 14.81 5.24
N THR A 184 5.64 15.46 4.35
CA THR A 184 6.75 14.83 3.62
C THR A 184 8.06 14.92 4.40
N GLU A 185 8.44 13.87 5.12
CA GLU A 185 9.73 13.80 5.84
C GLU A 185 10.95 13.42 4.95
N PHE A 186 10.72 13.12 3.66
CA PHE A 186 11.71 12.47 2.78
C PHE A 186 12.69 13.40 2.05
N SER A 187 12.59 14.72 2.24
CA SER A 187 13.30 15.71 1.41
C SER A 187 14.80 15.89 1.71
N ASN A 188 15.33 15.32 2.81
CA ASN A 188 16.67 15.64 3.29
C ASN A 188 17.75 14.56 3.05
N HIS A 189 17.43 13.40 2.47
CA HIS A 189 18.39 12.29 2.34
C HIS A 189 18.88 11.97 0.92
N PHE A 190 18.31 12.58 -0.12
CA PHE A 190 18.64 12.28 -1.52
C PHE A 190 19.25 13.45 -2.32
N GLN A 191 19.75 14.50 -1.66
CA GLN A 191 20.55 15.56 -2.32
C GLN A 191 22.06 15.25 -2.39
N SER A 192 22.48 14.06 -1.98
CA SER A 192 23.87 13.63 -2.02
C SER A 192 23.96 12.22 -2.56
N ASN A 193 23.89 12.09 -3.89
CA ASN A 193 24.58 11.09 -4.71
C ASN A 193 24.40 11.43 -6.20
#